data_AF-A0A1H4UZM2-F1
#
_entry.id   AF-A0A1H4UZM2-F1
#
_cell.length_a   1.000
_cell.length_b   1.000
_cell.length_c   1.000
_cell.angle_alpha   90.00
_cell.angle_beta   90.00
_cell.angle_gamma   90.00
#
_symmetry.space_group_name_H-M   'P 1'
#
loop_
_entity.id
_entity.type
_entity.pdbx_description
1 polymer ?
#
loop_
_entity_poly.entity_id
_entity_poly.type
_entity_poly.pdbx_seq_one_letter_code
_entity_poly.pdbx_strand_id
1 'polypeptide(L)'
;MVLRSSNNYYHPIPEMPVSNIEKLSIALTSEQAAAVRAAVETGEYATTSEAIREAVRDWQMKRELRQEDIKRLRQLWDEGRASGSAGPVDMDGLRKEARQRLAQMRKAGEHAG
;
A
#
# COMPACT_ATOMS: atom_id res chain seq x y z
N MET A 1 29.15 56.16 35.13
CA MET A 1 29.42 54.70 35.19
C MET A 1 28.07 54.02 35.36
N VAL A 2 27.44 53.58 34.26
CA VAL A 2 26.15 52.89 34.29
C VAL A 2 26.33 51.57 33.55
N LEU A 3 25.92 50.50 34.23
CA LEU A 3 26.24 49.11 33.98
C LEU A 3 25.67 48.62 32.64
N ARG A 4 26.48 47.80 31.96
CA ARG A 4 26.10 47.08 30.74
C ARG A 4 24.90 46.17 31.03
N SER A 5 23.78 46.41 30.37
CA SER A 5 22.65 45.47 30.34
C SER A 5 22.96 44.38 29.31
N SER A 6 23.20 43.18 29.80
CA SER A 6 23.41 41.98 28.98
C SER A 6 22.09 41.58 28.32
N ASN A 7 22.00 41.71 27.00
CA ASN A 7 20.86 41.24 26.23
C ASN A 7 20.99 39.72 26.07
N ASN A 8 20.20 38.95 26.84
CA ASN A 8 20.19 37.50 26.80
C ASN A 8 19.32 37.06 25.61
N TYR A 9 19.95 36.72 24.48
CA TYR A 9 19.25 36.19 23.31
C TYR A 9 18.84 34.74 23.55
N TYR A 10 17.57 34.55 23.89
CA TYR A 10 16.92 33.26 23.78
C TYR A 10 16.67 33.00 22.28
N HIS A 11 17.41 32.07 21.67
CA HIS A 11 16.95 31.47 20.42
C HIS A 11 15.89 30.41 20.77
N PRO A 12 14.64 30.53 20.29
CA PRO A 12 13.69 29.44 20.43
C PRO A 12 14.25 28.24 19.67
N ILE A 13 14.40 27.11 20.35
CA ILE A 13 14.69 25.83 19.71
C ILE A 13 13.50 25.56 18.77
N PRO A 14 13.71 25.36 17.46
CA PRO A 14 12.62 25.02 16.57
C PRO A 14 11.95 23.76 17.10
N GLU A 15 10.64 23.84 17.36
CA GLU A 15 9.86 22.68 17.78
C GLU A 15 10.07 21.57 16.74
N MET A 16 10.86 20.56 17.14
CA MET A 16 10.96 19.31 16.42
C MET A 16 9.52 18.79 16.28
N PRO A 17 9.05 18.42 15.07
CA PRO A 17 7.69 17.94 14.90
C PRO A 17 7.50 16.71 15.78
N VAL A 18 6.82 16.89 16.91
CA VAL A 18 6.40 15.79 17.76
C VAL A 18 5.45 14.96 16.92
N SER A 19 5.73 13.66 16.78
CA SER A 19 4.79 12.73 16.16
C SER A 19 3.45 12.88 16.90
N ASN A 20 2.46 13.50 16.26
CA ASN A 20 1.21 13.81 16.92
C ASN A 20 0.45 12.49 17.13
N ILE A 21 0.51 11.95 18.36
CA ILE A 21 -0.23 10.73 18.73
C ILE A 21 -1.63 11.16 19.16
N GLU A 22 -2.62 10.83 18.33
CA GLU A 22 -4.03 10.99 18.67
C GLU A 22 -4.54 9.74 19.43
N LYS A 23 -5.29 9.95 20.51
CA LYS A 23 -5.90 8.86 21.29
C LYS A 23 -7.33 8.62 20.80
N LEU A 24 -7.59 7.42 20.28
CA LEU A 24 -8.91 6.98 19.86
C LEU A 24 -9.46 5.93 20.83
N SER A 25 -10.74 6.06 21.21
CA SER A 25 -11.47 5.00 21.92
C SER A 25 -12.12 4.09 20.88
N ILE A 26 -11.76 2.80 20.89
CA ILE A 26 -12.24 1.81 19.93
C ILE A 26 -12.85 0.61 20.66
N ALA A 27 -13.94 0.07 20.12
CA ALA A 27 -14.50 -1.19 20.57
C ALA A 27 -13.89 -2.34 19.77
N LEU A 28 -13.31 -3.31 20.47
CA LEU A 28 -12.82 -4.56 19.89
C LEU A 28 -13.76 -5.69 20.30
N THR A 29 -13.87 -6.73 19.45
CA THR A 29 -14.52 -7.97 19.90
C THR A 29 -13.72 -8.58 21.06
N SER A 30 -14.38 -9.39 21.90
CA SER A 30 -13.70 -10.05 23.03
C SER A 30 -12.51 -10.90 22.57
N GLU A 31 -12.64 -11.55 21.40
CA GLU A 31 -11.59 -12.33 20.75
C GLU A 31 -10.40 -11.46 20.33
N GLN A 32 -10.63 -10.35 19.62
CA GLN A 32 -9.58 -9.42 19.21
C GLN A 32 -8.84 -8.83 20.41
N ALA A 33 -9.59 -8.43 21.44
CA ALA A 33 -9.01 -7.89 22.66
C ALA A 33 -8.15 -8.94 23.40
N ALA A 34 -8.56 -10.22 23.39
CA ALA A 34 -7.77 -11.31 23.96
C ALA A 34 -6.49 -11.55 23.17
N ALA A 35 -6.56 -11.56 21.83
CA ALA A 35 -5.37 -11.72 20.97
C ALA A 35 -4.35 -10.59 21.20
N VAL A 36 -4.80 -9.34 21.26
CA VAL A 36 -3.92 -8.19 21.51
C VAL A 36 -3.29 -8.24 22.91
N ARG A 37 -4.04 -8.65 23.93
CA ARG A 37 -3.49 -8.85 25.28
C ARG A 37 -2.45 -9.96 25.31
N ALA A 38 -2.74 -11.11 24.69
CA ALA A 38 -1.81 -12.22 24.62
C ALA A 38 -0.48 -11.82 23.97
N ALA A 39 -0.53 -11.07 22.86
CA ALA A 39 0.67 -10.59 22.17
C ALA A 39 1.52 -9.62 23.04
N VAL A 40 0.90 -8.88 23.96
CA VAL A 40 1.64 -8.08 24.95
C VAL A 40 2.18 -8.95 26.08
N GLU A 41 1.38 -9.88 26.60
CA GLU A 41 1.75 -10.79 27.69
C GLU A 41 2.92 -11.72 27.32
N THR A 42 3.00 -12.14 26.05
CA THR A 42 4.13 -12.94 25.52
C THR A 42 5.37 -12.10 25.23
N GLY A 43 5.26 -10.77 25.29
CA GLY A 43 6.35 -9.85 24.98
C GLY A 43 6.59 -9.63 23.49
N GLU A 44 5.68 -10.05 22.61
CA GLU A 44 5.73 -9.73 21.17
C GLU A 44 5.58 -8.22 20.94
N TYR A 45 4.77 -7.55 21.77
CA TYR A 45 4.61 -6.10 21.80
C TYR A 45 4.79 -5.54 23.20
N ALA A 46 5.36 -4.34 23.33
CA ALA A 46 5.50 -3.69 24.63
C ALA A 46 4.17 -3.12 25.14
N THR A 47 3.26 -2.75 24.23
CA THR A 47 1.95 -2.15 24.58
C THR A 47 0.86 -2.54 23.60
N THR A 48 -0.40 -2.48 24.05
CA THR A 48 -1.57 -2.67 23.17
C THR A 48 -1.61 -1.64 22.04
N SER A 49 -1.26 -0.38 22.32
CA SER A 49 -1.18 0.69 21.31
C SER A 49 -0.17 0.40 20.21
N GLU A 50 0.90 -0.34 20.49
CA GLU A 50 1.89 -0.74 19.50
C GLU A 50 1.33 -1.79 18.54
N ALA A 51 0.75 -2.87 19.08
CA ALA A 51 0.09 -3.91 18.29
C ALA A 51 -1.03 -3.35 17.40
N ILE A 52 -1.84 -2.44 17.94
CA ILE A 52 -2.91 -1.78 17.18
C ILE A 52 -2.34 -0.87 16.08
N ARG A 53 -1.25 -0.13 16.33
CA ARG A 53 -0.62 0.69 15.29
C ARG A 53 -0.08 -0.18 14.15
N GLU A 54 0.51 -1.34 14.44
CA GLU A 54 0.94 -2.28 13.41
C GLU A 54 -0.24 -2.80 12.58
N ALA A 55 -1.29 -3.28 13.24
CA ALA A 55 -2.50 -3.73 12.55
C ALA A 55 -3.12 -2.64 11.65
N VAL A 56 -3.08 -1.38 12.08
CA VAL A 56 -3.55 -0.23 11.28
C VAL A 56 -2.64 0.03 10.08
N ARG A 57 -1.30 -0.04 10.23
CA ARG A 57 -0.37 0.12 9.10
C ARG A 57 -0.58 -0.98 8.06
N ASP A 58 -0.74 -2.22 8.50
CA ASP A 58 -1.04 -3.35 7.61
C ASP A 58 -2.35 -3.16 6.86
N TRP A 59 -3.38 -2.67 7.55
CA TRP A 59 -4.65 -2.34 6.94
C TRP A 59 -4.55 -1.20 5.91
N GLN A 60 -3.76 -0.16 6.20
CA GLN A 60 -3.48 0.94 5.28
C GLN A 60 -2.78 0.43 4.02
N MET A 61 -1.70 -0.34 4.17
CA MET A 61 -0.97 -0.92 3.04
C MET A 61 -1.87 -1.81 2.17
N LYS A 62 -2.69 -2.68 2.80
CA LYS A 62 -3.67 -3.51 2.07
C LYS A 62 -4.70 -2.67 1.32
N ARG A 63 -5.10 -1.51 1.86
CA ARG A 63 -6.02 -0.59 1.19
C ARG A 63 -5.36 0.11 0.01
N GLU A 64 -4.13 0.56 0.15
CA GLU A 64 -3.37 1.20 -0.94
C GLU A 64 -3.24 0.27 -2.13
N LEU A 65 -2.76 -0.97 -1.91
CA LEU A 65 -2.66 -2.00 -2.95
C LEU A 65 -4.01 -2.25 -3.64
N ARG A 66 -5.10 -2.33 -2.87
CA ARG A 66 -6.45 -2.49 -3.45
C ARG A 66 -6.85 -1.30 -4.32
N GLN A 67 -6.49 -0.07 -3.94
CA GLN A 67 -6.80 1.10 -4.75
C GLN A 67 -6.00 1.11 -6.06
N GLU A 68 -4.75 0.66 -6.02
CA GLU A 68 -3.92 0.49 -7.22
C GLU A 68 -4.51 -0.55 -8.17
N ASP A 69 -4.95 -1.70 -7.64
CA ASP A 69 -5.62 -2.74 -8.43
C ASP A 69 -6.91 -2.22 -9.08
N ILE A 70 -7.74 -1.51 -8.33
CA ILE A 70 -8.97 -0.90 -8.86
C ILE A 70 -8.63 0.11 -9.97
N LYS A 71 -7.62 0.94 -9.76
CA LYS A 71 -7.16 1.91 -10.76
C LYS A 71 -6.69 1.21 -12.03
N ARG A 72 -5.91 0.13 -11.89
CA ARG A 72 -5.43 -0.69 -13.01
C ARG A 72 -6.59 -1.33 -13.78
N LEU A 73 -7.56 -1.91 -13.08
CA LEU A 73 -8.73 -2.52 -13.73
C LEU A 73 -9.57 -1.49 -14.48
N ARG A 74 -9.77 -0.29 -13.91
CA ARG A 74 -10.44 0.82 -14.60
C ARG A 74 -9.70 1.25 -15.86
N GLN A 75 -8.39 1.35 -15.80
CA GLN A 75 -7.58 1.68 -16.97
C GLN A 75 -7.75 0.63 -18.07
N LEU A 76 -7.62 -0.67 -17.75
CA LEU A 76 -7.80 -1.75 -18.73
C LEU A 76 -9.21 -1.76 -19.33
N TRP A 77 -10.22 -1.46 -18.52
CA TRP A 77 -11.60 -1.31 -18.99
C TRP A 77 -11.75 -0.15 -19.98
N ASP A 78 -11.20 1.01 -19.66
CA ASP A 78 -11.25 2.18 -20.53
C ASP A 78 -10.48 1.95 -21.85
N GLU A 79 -9.34 1.28 -21.78
CA GLU A 79 -8.57 0.84 -22.96
C GLU A 79 -9.40 -0.10 -23.85
N GLY A 80 -10.04 -1.11 -23.27
CA GLY A 80 -10.94 -2.01 -24.00
C GLY A 80 -12.12 -1.26 -24.62
N ARG A 81 -12.75 -0.34 -23.88
CA ARG A 81 -13.85 0.48 -24.38
C ARG A 81 -13.42 1.39 -25.54
N ALA A 82 -12.18 1.89 -25.50
CA ALA A 82 -11.61 2.72 -26.56
C ALA A 82 -11.13 1.92 -27.78
N SER A 83 -10.91 0.61 -27.64
CA SER A 83 -10.39 -0.26 -28.72
C SER A 83 -11.38 -0.55 -29.86
N GLY A 84 -12.61 -0.06 -29.77
CA GLY A 84 -13.65 -0.21 -30.79
C GLY A 84 -14.56 -1.42 -30.57
N SER A 85 -15.27 -1.84 -31.62
CA SER A 85 -16.21 -2.96 -31.53
C SER A 85 -15.49 -4.28 -31.34
N ALA A 86 -15.88 -5.06 -30.32
CA ALA A 86 -15.33 -6.40 -30.09
C ALA A 86 -15.73 -7.41 -31.18
N GLY A 87 -16.86 -7.20 -31.85
CA GLY A 87 -17.42 -8.15 -32.82
C GLY A 87 -17.72 -9.55 -32.24
N PRO A 88 -18.20 -10.49 -33.06
CA PRO A 88 -18.27 -11.90 -32.67
C PRO A 88 -16.88 -12.52 -32.50
N VAL A 89 -16.71 -13.37 -31.49
CA VAL A 89 -15.44 -14.06 -31.22
C VAL A 89 -15.49 -15.51 -31.73
N ASP A 90 -14.61 -15.85 -32.67
CA ASP A 90 -14.32 -17.24 -33.05
C ASP A 90 -13.16 -17.78 -32.21
N MET A 91 -13.49 -18.62 -31.23
CA MET A 91 -12.51 -19.18 -30.29
C MET A 91 -11.54 -20.17 -30.95
N ASP A 92 -11.96 -20.88 -32.00
CA ASP A 92 -11.10 -21.87 -32.67
C ASP A 92 -10.10 -21.17 -33.60
N GLY A 93 -10.55 -20.17 -34.35
CA GLY A 93 -9.70 -19.27 -35.12
C GLY A 93 -8.68 -18.56 -34.22
N LEU A 94 -9.15 -17.98 -33.11
CA LEU A 94 -8.29 -17.29 -32.13
C LEU A 94 -7.22 -18.22 -31.55
N ARG A 95 -7.58 -19.46 -31.18
CA ARG A 95 -6.62 -20.45 -30.66
C ARG A 95 -5.59 -20.84 -31.70
N LYS A 96 -6.00 -21.03 -32.96
CA LYS A 96 -5.08 -21.38 -34.06
C LYS A 96 -4.08 -20.26 -34.29
N GLU A 97 -4.54 -19.01 -34.33
CA GLU A 97 -3.68 -17.83 -34.48
C GLU A 97 -2.69 -17.71 -33.32
N ALA A 98 -3.15 -17.85 -32.06
CA ALA A 98 -2.28 -17.78 -30.89
C ALA A 98 -1.14 -18.84 -30.94
N ARG A 99 -1.44 -20.07 -31.37
CA ARG A 99 -0.42 -21.13 -31.56
C ARG A 99 0.59 -20.78 -32.65
N GLN A 100 0.14 -20.18 -33.75
CA GLN A 100 1.03 -19.75 -34.83
C GLN A 100 1.98 -18.64 -34.35
N ARG A 101 1.46 -17.63 -33.64
CA ARG A 101 2.28 -16.56 -33.04
C ARG A 101 3.32 -17.13 -32.07
N LEU A 102 2.94 -18.06 -31.21
CA LEU A 102 3.86 -18.72 -30.28
C LEU A 102 4.97 -19.50 -31.02
N ALA A 103 4.62 -20.26 -32.07
CA ALA A 103 5.61 -20.99 -32.86
C ALA A 103 6.61 -20.05 -33.56
N GLN A 104 6.15 -18.89 -34.05
CA GLN A 104 7.02 -17.86 -34.64
C GLN A 104 7.98 -17.26 -33.61
N MET A 105 7.50 -16.95 -32.41
CA MET A 105 8.35 -16.43 -31.33
C MET A 105 9.43 -17.43 -30.91
N ARG A 106 9.11 -18.73 -30.89
CA ARG A 106 10.10 -19.79 -30.57
C ARG A 106 11.18 -19.90 -31.62
N LYS A 107 10.81 -19.90 -32.90
CA LYS A 107 11.78 -19.89 -34.01
C LYS A 107 12.65 -18.64 -34.00
N ALA A 108 12.07 -17.46 -33.70
CA ALA A 108 12.82 -16.21 -33.60
C ALA A 108 13.84 -16.24 -32.44
N GLY A 109 13.51 -16.88 -31.32
CA GLY A 109 14.43 -17.09 -30.20
C GLY A 109 15.55 -18.10 -30.50
N GLU A 110 15.26 -19.15 -31.28
CA GLU A 110 16.25 -20.17 -31.71
C GLU A 110 17.24 -19.64 -32.75
N HIS A 111 16.87 -18.61 -33.53
CA HIS A 111 17.77 -17.98 -34.50
C HIS A 111 18.58 -16.81 -33.93
N ALA A 112 18.31 -16.39 -32.68
CA ALA A 112 18.97 -15.25 -32.03
C ALA A 112 20.03 -15.65 -30.98
N GLY A 113 20.24 -16.96 -30.76
CA GLY A 113 21.31 -17.52 -29.91
C GLY A 113 22.33 -18.29 -30.73
#